data_AF-A0A1X9N9Y0-F1
#
_entry.id   AF-A0A1X9N9Y0-F1
#
_cell.length_a   1.000
_cell.length_b   1.000
_cell.length_c   1.000
_cell.angle_alpha   90.00
_cell.angle_beta   90.00
_cell.angle_gamma   90.00
#
_symmetry.space_group_name_H-M   'P 1'
#
loop_
_entity.id
_entity.type
_entity.pdbx_description
1 polymer ?
#
loop_
_entity_poly.entity_id
_entity_poly.type
_entity_poly.pdbx_seq_one_letter_code
_entity_poly.pdbx_strand_id
1 'polypeptide(L)'
;MYRLLLKGLLLMAVILLAACESDNEHFCARYQYVYNQLLEDDLPSYGEMKSQLMENLNNPKKDKEQAKFMLFVLEDWYSEMKTPEEDTREFCMRIQRWQAYPSNPT
;
A
#
# COMPACT_ATOMS: atom_id res chain seq x y z
N MET A 1 -30.17 9.81 34.74
CA MET A 1 -29.94 10.56 33.47
C MET A 1 -28.45 10.68 33.10
N TYR A 2 -27.56 11.15 33.99
CA TYR A 2 -26.12 11.31 33.69
C TYR A 2 -25.40 10.02 33.22
N ARG A 3 -25.77 8.86 33.78
CA ARG A 3 -25.20 7.55 33.39
C ARG A 3 -25.58 7.09 31.97
N LEU A 4 -26.70 7.56 31.42
CA LEU A 4 -27.13 7.24 30.06
C LEU A 4 -26.41 8.12 29.03
N LEU A 5 -26.21 9.40 29.35
CA LEU A 5 -25.42 10.34 28.55
C LEU A 5 -23.95 9.91 28.45
N LEU A 6 -23.36 9.46 29.56
CA LEU A 6 -21.98 8.98 29.59
C LEU A 6 -21.77 7.72 28.72
N LYS A 7 -22.75 6.80 28.73
CA LYS A 7 -22.72 5.59 27.90
C LYS A 7 -22.88 5.91 26.41
N GLY A 8 -23.74 6.88 26.07
CA GLY A 8 -23.91 7.34 24.69
C GLY A 8 -22.64 8.00 24.13
N LEU A 9 -21.97 8.82 24.95
CA LEU A 9 -20.71 9.47 24.56
C LEU A 9 -19.57 8.47 24.35
N LEU A 10 -19.47 7.45 25.21
CA LEU A 10 -18.49 6.37 25.07
C LEU A 10 -18.71 5.54 23.81
N LEU A 11 -19.97 5.23 23.47
CA LEU A 11 -20.31 4.48 22.26
C LEU A 11 -19.94 5.28 21.00
N MET A 12 -20.21 6.59 21.01
CA MET A 12 -19.88 7.48 19.89
C MET A 12 -18.36 7.64 19.71
N ALA A 13 -17.60 7.69 20.81
CA ALA A 13 -16.14 7.73 20.75
C ALA A 13 -15.53 6.44 20.15
N VAL A 14 -16.08 5.26 20.48
CA VAL A 14 -15.64 3.99 19.91
C VAL A 14 -15.92 3.91 18.40
N ILE A 15 -17.07 4.43 17.94
CA ILE A 15 -17.42 4.46 16.52
C ILE A 15 -16.52 5.45 15.75
N LEU A 16 -16.19 6.60 16.35
CA LEU A 16 -15.27 7.57 15.74
C LEU A 16 -13.83 7.05 15.66
N LEU A 17 -13.41 6.19 16.60
CA LEU A 17 -12.10 5.52 16.53
C LEU A 17 -12.05 4.43 15.44
N ALA A 18 -13.19 3.79 15.13
CA ALA A 18 -13.28 2.80 14.06
C ALA A 18 -13.42 3.42 12.65
N ALA A 19 -13.82 4.69 12.55
CA ALA A 19 -13.95 5.43 11.29
C ALA A 19 -12.65 6.12 10.83
N CYS A 20 -11.58 6.05 11.64
CA CYS A 20 -10.22 6.23 11.14
C CYS A 20 -9.77 4.92 10.51
N GLU A 21 -10.18 4.66 9.27
CA GLU A 21 -9.48 3.65 8.44
C GLU A 21 -8.00 4.07 8.45
N SER A 22 -7.14 3.25 9.07
CA SER A 22 -5.78 3.70 9.36
C SER A 22 -5.06 4.01 8.04
N ASP A 23 -4.16 5.01 8.01
CA ASP A 23 -3.35 5.33 6.81
C ASP A 23 -2.66 4.08 6.23
N ASN A 24 -2.40 3.10 7.08
CA ASN A 24 -1.84 1.79 6.74
C ASN A 24 -2.80 0.94 5.89
N GLU A 25 -4.10 0.98 6.17
CA GLU A 25 -5.11 0.28 5.37
C GLU A 25 -5.20 0.88 3.97
N HIS A 26 -5.17 2.21 3.86
CA HIS A 26 -5.12 2.89 2.57
C HIS A 26 -3.83 2.56 1.81
N PHE A 27 -2.68 2.54 2.50
CA PHE A 27 -1.41 2.09 1.92
C PHE A 27 -1.53 0.65 1.37
N CYS A 28 -2.07 -0.28 2.18
CA CYS A 28 -2.16 -1.67 1.79
C CYS A 28 -3.22 -1.94 0.71
N ALA A 29 -4.28 -1.14 0.62
CA ALA A 29 -5.20 -1.17 -0.52
C ALA A 29 -4.50 -0.76 -1.82
N ARG A 30 -3.71 0.31 -1.79
CA ARG A 30 -2.91 0.74 -2.95
C ARG A 30 -1.83 -0.28 -3.32
N TYR A 31 -1.20 -0.89 -2.32
CA TYR A 31 -0.22 -1.96 -2.49
C TYR A 31 -0.84 -3.16 -3.19
N GLN A 32 -1.99 -3.65 -2.69
CA GLN A 32 -2.74 -4.73 -3.28
C GLN A 32 -3.12 -4.43 -4.74
N TYR A 33 -3.60 -3.22 -5.02
CA TYR A 33 -3.93 -2.80 -6.38
C TYR A 33 -2.74 -2.98 -7.34
N VAL A 34 -1.58 -2.42 -7.02
CA VAL A 34 -0.39 -2.49 -7.89
C VAL A 34 0.12 -3.92 -8.01
N TYR A 35 0.19 -4.67 -6.91
CA TYR A 35 0.68 -6.04 -6.93
C TYR A 35 -0.21 -6.95 -7.79
N ASN A 36 -1.53 -6.78 -7.72
CA ASN A 36 -2.47 -7.57 -8.51
C ASN A 36 -2.30 -7.31 -10.01
N GLN A 37 -1.92 -6.08 -10.42
CA GLN A 37 -1.56 -5.80 -11.80
C GLN A 37 -0.34 -6.59 -12.25
N LEU A 38 0.57 -6.95 -11.34
CA LEU A 38 1.75 -7.78 -11.62
C LEU A 38 1.43 -9.27 -11.75
N LEU A 39 0.18 -9.68 -11.49
CA LEU A 39 -0.31 -11.04 -11.67
C LEU A 39 -1.06 -11.20 -12.99
N GLU A 40 -1.22 -10.14 -13.78
CA GLU A 40 -1.84 -10.20 -15.09
C GLU A 40 -0.93 -10.94 -16.09
N ASP A 41 -1.54 -11.63 -17.04
CA ASP A 41 -0.82 -12.21 -18.17
C ASP A 41 -0.33 -11.10 -19.12
N ASP A 42 0.72 -11.37 -19.91
CA ASP A 42 1.25 -10.46 -20.94
C ASP A 42 1.87 -9.14 -20.41
N LEU A 43 2.51 -9.20 -19.24
CA LEU A 43 3.31 -8.10 -18.73
C LEU A 43 4.71 -8.06 -19.37
N PRO A 44 5.31 -6.85 -19.50
CA PRO A 44 6.74 -6.74 -19.82
C PRO A 44 7.59 -7.48 -18.78
N SER A 45 8.83 -7.81 -19.13
CA SER A 45 9.76 -8.41 -18.17
C SER A 45 10.02 -7.47 -16.98
N TYR A 46 10.41 -8.04 -15.83
CA TYR A 46 10.82 -7.26 -14.66
C TYR A 46 11.84 -6.17 -15.01
N GLY A 47 12.83 -6.49 -15.85
CA GLY A 47 13.87 -5.53 -16.27
C GLY A 47 13.30 -4.35 -17.05
N GLU A 48 12.34 -4.61 -17.96
CA GLU A 48 11.68 -3.56 -18.74
C GLU A 48 10.80 -2.68 -17.85
N MET A 49 9.97 -3.27 -17.00
CA MET A 49 9.12 -2.52 -16.06
C MET A 49 9.97 -1.64 -15.13
N LYS A 50 11.05 -2.20 -14.57
CA LYS A 50 11.98 -1.45 -13.71
C LYS A 50 12.64 -0.29 -14.45
N SER A 51 13.12 -0.51 -15.68
CA SER A 51 13.72 0.55 -16.49
C SER A 51 12.73 1.69 -16.76
N GLN A 52 11.50 1.37 -17.15
CA GLN A 52 10.44 2.37 -17.41
C GLN A 52 10.09 3.17 -16.15
N LEU A 53 10.00 2.52 -14.99
CA LEU A 53 9.75 3.20 -13.72
C LEU A 53 10.93 4.11 -13.33
N MET A 54 12.17 3.67 -13.53
CA MET A 54 13.37 4.49 -13.31
C MET A 54 13.43 5.71 -14.26
N GLU A 55 13.01 5.57 -15.51
CA GLU A 55 12.88 6.70 -16.44
C GLU A 55 11.81 7.70 -15.97
N ASN A 56 10.67 7.20 -15.47
CA ASN A 56 9.60 8.06 -14.93
C ASN A 56 10.08 8.86 -13.71
N LEU A 57 10.95 8.29 -12.85
CA LEU A 57 11.53 9.01 -11.72
C LEU A 57 12.40 10.21 -12.13
N ASN A 58 13.08 10.08 -13.27
CA ASN A 58 13.96 11.12 -13.81
C ASN A 58 13.23 12.14 -14.69
N ASN A 59 11.97 11.87 -15.07
CA ASN A 59 11.20 12.74 -15.93
C ASN A 59 10.38 13.77 -15.12
N PRO A 60 10.64 15.09 -15.28
CA PRO A 60 9.91 16.12 -14.52
C PRO A 60 8.42 16.24 -14.89
N LYS A 61 7.98 15.62 -15.98
CA LYS A 61 6.57 15.61 -16.42
C LYS A 61 5.76 14.42 -15.88
N LYS A 62 6.41 13.50 -15.16
CA LYS A 62 5.78 12.27 -14.64
C LYS A 62 5.59 12.37 -13.13
N ASP A 63 4.62 11.62 -12.61
CA ASP A 63 4.41 11.49 -11.18
C ASP A 63 5.50 10.60 -10.57
N LYS A 64 6.43 11.24 -9.86
CA LYS A 64 7.55 10.56 -9.20
C LYS A 64 7.09 9.68 -8.05
N GLU A 65 6.09 10.10 -7.29
CA GLU A 65 5.60 9.33 -6.14
C GLU A 65 4.81 8.09 -6.59
N GLN A 66 4.11 8.19 -7.71
CA GLN A 66 3.52 7.02 -8.36
C GLN A 66 4.60 6.04 -8.80
N ALA A 67 5.63 6.50 -9.53
CA ALA A 67 6.69 5.63 -10.02
C ALA A 67 7.51 4.98 -8.89
N LYS A 68 7.80 5.73 -7.80
CA LYS A 68 8.47 5.17 -6.61
C LYS A 68 7.66 4.07 -5.97
N PHE A 69 6.36 4.31 -5.77
CA PHE A 69 5.49 3.32 -5.17
C PHE A 69 5.38 2.05 -6.03
N MET A 70 5.20 2.22 -7.34
CA MET A 70 5.16 1.07 -8.26
C MET A 70 6.47 0.30 -8.26
N LEU A 71 7.61 0.99 -8.21
CA LEU A 71 8.92 0.34 -8.13
C LEU A 71 9.07 -0.43 -6.81
N PHE A 72 8.65 0.14 -5.69
CA PHE A 72 8.65 -0.53 -4.40
C PHE A 72 7.85 -1.84 -4.42
N VAL A 73 6.64 -1.83 -4.99
CA VAL A 73 5.81 -3.04 -5.10
C VAL A 73 6.41 -4.05 -6.09
N LEU A 74 6.99 -3.57 -7.21
CA LEU A 74 7.64 -4.42 -8.21
C LEU A 74 8.83 -5.19 -7.62
N GLU A 75 9.65 -4.56 -6.78
CA GLU A 75 10.77 -5.23 -6.10
C GLU A 75 10.28 -6.30 -5.11
N ASP A 76 9.21 -6.03 -4.38
CA ASP A 76 8.61 -7.02 -3.47
C ASP A 76 8.03 -8.23 -4.22
N TRP A 77 7.38 -7.99 -5.36
CA TRP A 77 6.86 -9.04 -6.22
C TRP A 77 7.99 -9.89 -6.80
N TYR A 78 9.03 -9.25 -7.35
CA TYR A 78 10.16 -9.96 -7.95
C TYR A 78 11.01 -10.74 -6.92
N SER A 79 11.05 -10.29 -5.67
CA SER A 79 11.73 -10.99 -4.58
C SER A 79 10.90 -12.10 -3.96
N GLU A 80 9.68 -12.35 -4.46
CA GLU A 80 8.78 -13.42 -4.01
C GLU A 80 8.54 -13.38 -2.48
N MET A 81 8.50 -12.19 -1.88
CA MET A 81 8.35 -12.05 -0.43
C MET A 81 7.01 -12.56 0.12
N LYS A 82 5.96 -12.51 -0.71
CA LYS A 82 4.60 -12.98 -0.39
C LYS A 82 4.46 -14.42 -0.84
N THR A 83 3.89 -15.30 0.00
CA THR A 83 3.56 -16.66 -0.45
C THR A 83 2.40 -16.62 -1.46
N PRO A 84 2.32 -17.56 -2.41
CA PRO A 84 1.25 -17.57 -3.42
C PRO A 84 -0.15 -17.61 -2.81
N GLU A 85 -0.33 -18.31 -1.69
CA GLU A 85 -1.64 -18.54 -1.04
C GLU A 85 -2.11 -17.37 -0.17
N GLU A 86 -1.22 -16.44 0.20
CA GLU A 86 -1.56 -15.32 1.06
C GLU A 86 -2.20 -14.18 0.25
N ASP A 87 -3.29 -13.58 0.76
CA ASP A 87 -3.86 -12.37 0.18
C ASP A 87 -2.86 -11.21 0.28
N THR A 88 -2.78 -10.41 -0.78
CA THR A 88 -1.81 -9.33 -0.86
C THR A 88 -2.01 -8.23 0.19
N ARG A 89 -3.26 -7.91 0.54
CA ARG A 89 -3.55 -6.91 1.59
C ARG A 89 -3.18 -7.49 2.95
N GLU A 90 -3.53 -8.74 3.22
CA GLU A 90 -3.15 -9.44 4.46
C GLU A 90 -1.62 -9.48 4.63
N PHE A 91 -0.89 -9.82 3.58
CA PHE A 91 0.56 -9.76 3.54
C PHE A 91 1.09 -8.37 3.92
N CYS A 92 0.64 -7.33 3.20
CA CYS A 92 1.07 -5.96 3.44
C CYS A 92 0.83 -5.52 4.89
N MET A 93 -0.32 -5.89 5.46
CA MET A 93 -0.69 -5.60 6.85
C MET A 93 0.18 -6.34 7.85
N ARG A 94 0.41 -7.64 7.63
CA ARG A 94 1.16 -8.51 8.53
C ARG A 94 2.63 -8.08 8.68
N ILE A 95 3.28 -7.76 7.56
CA ILE A 95 4.70 -7.34 7.56
C ILE A 95 4.90 -5.82 7.57
N GLN A 96 3.80 -5.06 7.67
CA GLN A 96 3.80 -3.61 7.85
C GLN A 96 4.58 -2.88 6.75
N ARG A 97 4.31 -3.18 5.46
CA ARG A 97 5.11 -2.66 4.33
C ARG A 97 5.24 -1.14 4.29
N TRP A 98 4.27 -0.40 4.82
CA TRP A 98 4.34 1.06 4.93
C TRP A 98 5.56 1.56 5.72
N GLN A 99 6.09 0.77 6.67
CA GLN A 99 7.28 1.13 7.43
C GLN A 99 8.56 1.02 6.61
N ALA A 100 8.57 0.15 5.60
CA ALA A 100 9.71 -0.07 4.72
C ALA A 100 9.68 0.86 3.49
N TYR A 101 8.52 1.46 3.18
CA TYR A 101 8.41 2.43 2.09
C TYR A 101 9.12 3.73 2.49
N PRO A 102 10.19 4.14 1.78
CA PRO A 102 10.88 5.37 2.11
C PRO A 102 9.96 6.56 1.82
N SER A 103 9.48 7.21 2.88
CA SER A 103 8.61 8.39 2.79
C SER A 103 9.32 9.64 2.27
N ASN A 104 10.65 9.59 2.10
CA ASN A 104 11.45 10.70 1.58
C ASN A 104 12.03 10.38 0.20
N PRO A 105 12.00 11.33 -0.76
CA PRO A 105 12.87 11.29 -1.92
C PRO A 105 14.33 11.35 -1.46
N THR A 106 15.07 10.26 -1.56
CA THR A 106 16.53 10.36 -1.74
C THR A 106 16.85 10.65 -3.19
#